data_AF-X6BZ78-F1
#
_entry.id   AF-X6BZ78-F1
#
_cell.length_a   1.000
_cell.length_b   1.000
_cell.length_c   1.000
_cell.angle_alpha   90.00
_cell.angle_beta   90.00
_cell.angle_gamma   90.00
#
_symmetry.space_group_name_H-M   'P 1'
#
loop_
_entity.id
_entity.type
_entity.pdbx_description
1 polymer ?
#
loop_
_entity_poly.entity_id
_entity_poly.type
_entity_poly.pdbx_seq_one_letter_code
_entity_poly.pdbx_strand_id
1 'polypeptide(L)'
;MTLAARIALDTNLMPLTDERVGILSPFTNSVRTIERVSHGILSYAAVRHLWRAVALEVNPEFWMELQDREKACDLVARRLRTLDARLALAMICLFDAAGIEVCNLLVDLAADLLETELDHPTKLVSRRREVVTAAGYPVKPAGLGAIQRAELGAATRGDKVSRVTLPFADISKDGFALVSSLAVVASSWVIRSVPDPRIGQFSNISGDVAHVLDADSGSEVHLYLHRDPALAREAAILDMDDQAGELLGIPTCCREWFLREWPAARQAGGDAFAVMINQAASGGTVIVASECDASAMYRGGGLCWHFPCSPSCPETIRIVRERRERLMRSDPSLLMELETAYRYTVTIREDGTYVDHATSEHNAVIVHFK
;
A
#
# COMPACT_ATOMS: atom_id res chain seq x y z
N MET A 1 21.39 27.22 -9.12
CA MET A 1 20.10 27.40 -8.41
C MET A 1 19.77 26.09 -7.73
N THR A 2 19.54 26.06 -6.41
CA THR A 2 19.28 24.81 -5.66
C THR A 2 17.87 24.28 -5.93
N LEU A 3 17.65 22.97 -5.74
CA LEU A 3 16.31 22.35 -5.85
C LEU A 3 15.29 23.09 -4.98
N ALA A 4 15.68 23.46 -3.75
CA ALA A 4 14.85 24.25 -2.84
C ALA A 4 14.45 25.63 -3.40
N ALA A 5 15.34 26.29 -4.16
CA ALA A 5 15.05 27.59 -4.78
C ALA A 5 14.10 27.47 -5.98
N ARG A 6 14.14 26.36 -6.76
CA ARG A 6 13.14 26.10 -7.82
C ARG A 6 11.76 25.75 -7.23
N ILE A 7 11.72 24.95 -6.16
CA ILE A 7 10.46 24.57 -5.47
C ILE A 7 9.71 25.81 -4.97
N ALA A 8 10.42 26.78 -4.38
CA ALA A 8 9.80 28.00 -3.84
C ALA A 8 9.21 28.94 -4.92
N LEU A 9 9.53 28.74 -6.19
CA LEU A 9 9.17 29.65 -7.29
C LEU A 9 8.13 29.06 -8.26
N ASP A 10 7.83 27.76 -8.19
CA ASP A 10 6.91 27.09 -9.10
C ASP A 10 5.82 26.32 -8.34
N THR A 11 4.58 26.80 -8.43
CA THR A 11 3.42 26.19 -7.77
C THR A 11 3.10 24.79 -8.29
N ASN A 12 3.56 24.41 -9.50
CA ASN A 12 3.43 23.05 -10.02
C ASN A 12 4.29 22.04 -9.25
N LEU A 13 5.17 22.52 -8.36
CA LEU A 13 6.03 21.71 -7.50
C LEU A 13 5.47 21.53 -6.09
N MET A 14 4.24 21.99 -5.81
CA MET A 14 3.54 21.69 -4.55
C MET A 14 3.53 20.20 -4.17
N PRO A 15 3.47 19.22 -5.09
CA PRO A 15 3.58 17.81 -4.72
C PRO A 15 4.92 17.44 -4.05
N LEU A 16 6.03 18.16 -4.30
CA LEU A 16 7.32 17.90 -3.65
C LEU A 16 7.30 18.18 -2.14
N THR A 17 6.38 19.05 -1.71
CA THR A 17 6.19 19.46 -0.31
C THR A 17 4.96 18.80 0.32
N ASP A 18 4.29 17.86 -0.37
CA ASP A 18 3.11 17.20 0.17
C ASP A 18 3.51 16.16 1.23
N GLU A 19 3.42 16.55 2.49
CA GLU A 19 3.74 15.69 3.65
C GLU A 19 2.69 14.62 3.92
N ARG A 20 1.61 14.52 3.12
CA ARG A 20 0.55 13.51 3.30
C ARG A 20 0.84 12.18 2.60
N VAL A 21 1.84 12.16 1.73
CA VAL A 21 2.19 10.99 0.91
C VAL A 21 3.64 10.57 1.11
N GLY A 22 3.86 9.26 1.16
CA GLY A 22 5.15 8.61 1.23
C GLY A 22 5.49 7.87 -0.06
N ILE A 23 6.79 7.59 -0.24
CA ILE A 23 7.35 6.92 -1.40
C ILE A 23 8.26 5.77 -0.96
N LEU A 24 8.18 4.64 -1.66
CA LEU A 24 9.15 3.56 -1.54
C LEU A 24 10.52 3.99 -2.10
N SER A 25 11.52 4.14 -1.23
CA SER A 25 12.88 4.56 -1.60
C SER A 25 13.81 3.35 -1.81
N PRO A 26 14.27 3.07 -3.04
CA PRO A 26 15.22 1.98 -3.29
C PRO A 26 16.65 2.32 -2.83
N PHE A 27 16.88 3.55 -2.36
CA PHE A 27 18.16 3.96 -1.78
C PHE A 27 18.29 3.51 -0.33
N THR A 28 17.19 3.57 0.43
CA THR A 28 17.15 3.22 1.86
C THR A 28 16.37 1.96 2.17
N ASN A 29 15.75 1.32 1.17
CA ASN A 29 14.89 0.14 1.35
C ASN A 29 13.72 0.39 2.33
N SER A 30 13.17 1.61 2.33
CA SER A 30 12.14 2.04 3.27
C SER A 30 11.19 3.05 2.62
N VAL A 31 10.09 3.37 3.28
CA VAL A 31 9.27 4.53 2.89
C VAL A 31 9.98 5.83 3.32
N ARG A 32 9.88 6.87 2.50
CA ARG A 32 10.43 8.21 2.71
C ARG A 32 9.48 9.28 2.16
N THR A 33 9.72 10.54 2.53
CA THR A 33 9.01 11.68 1.93
C THR A 33 9.44 11.89 0.47
N ILE A 34 8.58 12.58 -0.30
CA ILE A 34 8.85 12.94 -1.71
C ILE A 34 10.18 13.72 -1.83
N GLU A 35 10.37 14.70 -0.94
CA GLU A 35 11.59 15.50 -0.87
C GLU A 35 12.86 14.64 -0.73
N ARG A 36 12.87 13.70 0.23
CA ARG A 36 14.05 12.87 0.50
C ARG A 36 14.38 11.94 -0.66
N VAL A 37 13.37 11.40 -1.35
CA VAL A 37 13.60 10.57 -2.54
C VAL A 37 14.11 11.41 -3.70
N SER A 38 13.57 12.61 -3.90
CA SER A 38 14.02 13.55 -4.94
C SER A 38 15.48 13.97 -4.74
N HIS A 39 15.87 14.28 -3.50
CA HIS A 39 17.26 14.53 -3.14
C HIS A 39 18.15 13.30 -3.41
N GLY A 40 17.65 12.11 -3.08
CA GLY A 40 18.31 10.84 -3.38
C GLY A 40 18.55 10.65 -4.87
N ILE A 41 17.57 10.92 -5.72
CA ILE A 41 17.71 10.81 -7.19
C ILE A 41 18.86 11.68 -7.69
N LEU A 42 18.91 12.97 -7.33
CA LEU A 42 19.99 13.86 -7.76
C LEU A 42 21.36 13.43 -7.22
N SER A 43 21.42 13.04 -5.94
CA SER A 43 22.68 12.60 -5.31
C SER A 43 23.22 11.34 -5.98
N TYR A 44 22.36 10.35 -6.24
CA TYR A 44 22.75 9.10 -6.87
C TYR A 44 23.02 9.26 -8.37
N ALA A 45 22.37 10.23 -9.04
CA ALA A 45 22.70 10.62 -10.41
C ALA A 45 24.11 11.21 -10.52
N ALA A 46 24.53 12.03 -9.54
CA ALA A 46 25.89 12.57 -9.47
C ALA A 46 26.93 11.45 -9.24
N VAL A 47 26.64 10.51 -8.33
CA VAL A 47 27.50 9.33 -8.09
C VAL A 47 27.59 8.47 -9.35
N ARG A 48 26.46 8.27 -10.06
CA ARG A 48 26.46 7.57 -11.34
C ARG A 48 27.33 8.28 -12.38
N HIS A 49 27.25 9.60 -12.49
CA HIS A 49 28.09 10.39 -13.39
C HIS A 49 29.58 10.18 -13.06
N LEU A 50 29.97 10.24 -11.78
CA LEU A 50 31.33 9.92 -11.34
C LEU A 50 31.78 8.53 -11.81
N TRP A 51 30.97 7.49 -11.58
CA TRP A 51 31.33 6.12 -12.00
C TRP A 51 31.42 5.97 -13.53
N ARG A 52 30.66 6.77 -14.30
CA ARG A 52 30.78 6.82 -15.76
C ARG A 52 32.10 7.45 -16.18
N ALA A 53 32.49 8.57 -15.57
CA ALA A 53 33.80 9.19 -15.80
C ALA A 53 34.94 8.22 -15.46
N VAL A 54 34.82 7.49 -14.34
CA VAL A 54 35.78 6.42 -13.99
C VAL A 54 35.82 5.30 -15.03
N ALA A 55 34.71 4.99 -15.69
CA ALA A 55 34.67 3.94 -16.71
C ALA A 55 35.27 4.39 -18.04
N LEU A 56 35.13 5.68 -18.39
CA LEU A 56 35.37 6.20 -19.74
C LEU A 56 36.62 7.07 -19.85
N GLU A 57 36.95 7.80 -18.79
CA GLU A 57 37.95 8.88 -18.80
C GLU A 57 39.14 8.56 -17.91
N VAL A 58 38.93 7.78 -16.85
CA VAL A 58 39.98 7.35 -15.93
C VAL A 58 40.22 5.85 -16.14
N ASN A 59 41.48 5.37 -16.06
CA ASN A 59 41.73 3.94 -16.05
C ASN A 59 41.19 3.34 -14.74
N PRO A 60 40.17 2.45 -14.75
CA PRO A 60 39.52 1.96 -13.54
C PRO A 60 40.49 1.32 -12.54
N GLU A 61 41.47 0.57 -13.03
CA GLU A 61 42.50 -0.08 -12.23
C GLU A 61 43.36 0.92 -11.45
N PHE A 62 43.68 2.05 -12.07
CA PHE A 62 44.49 3.10 -11.46
C PHE A 62 43.70 3.85 -10.39
N TRP A 63 42.46 4.24 -10.71
CA TRP A 63 41.60 4.97 -9.78
C TRP A 63 41.24 4.15 -8.54
N MET A 64 41.09 2.85 -8.71
CA MET A 64 40.71 1.93 -7.63
C MET A 64 41.91 1.27 -6.94
N GLU A 65 43.14 1.61 -7.32
CA GLU A 65 44.37 0.98 -6.82
C GLU A 65 44.37 -0.55 -6.95
N LEU A 66 43.74 -1.07 -8.01
CA LEU A 66 43.71 -2.49 -8.32
C LEU A 66 44.80 -2.84 -9.33
N GLN A 67 45.46 -3.97 -9.13
CA GLN A 67 46.44 -4.49 -10.10
C GLN A 67 45.78 -5.20 -11.29
N ASP A 68 44.49 -5.49 -11.20
CA ASP A 68 43.73 -6.28 -12.17
C ASP A 68 42.65 -5.43 -12.84
N ARG A 69 42.90 -5.07 -14.10
CA ARG A 69 42.01 -4.24 -14.91
C ARG A 69 40.65 -4.89 -15.17
N GLU A 70 40.61 -6.19 -15.42
CA GLU A 70 39.36 -6.89 -15.70
C GLU A 70 38.45 -6.83 -14.47
N LYS A 71 39.01 -7.12 -13.28
CA LYS A 71 38.26 -6.99 -12.02
C LYS A 71 37.81 -5.56 -11.73
N ALA A 72 38.64 -4.56 -12.04
CA ALA A 72 38.28 -3.15 -11.86
C ALA A 72 37.11 -2.75 -12.77
N CYS A 73 37.19 -3.06 -14.06
CA CYS A 73 36.11 -2.84 -15.03
C CYS A 73 34.81 -3.54 -14.61
N ASP A 74 34.90 -4.80 -14.17
CA ASP A 74 33.75 -5.57 -13.69
C ASP A 74 33.10 -4.97 -12.44
N LEU A 75 33.88 -4.39 -11.53
CA LEU A 75 33.32 -3.69 -10.37
C LEU A 75 32.58 -2.43 -10.82
N VAL A 76 33.20 -1.59 -11.66
CA VAL A 76 32.58 -0.36 -12.16
C VAL A 76 31.28 -0.68 -12.89
N ALA A 77 31.29 -1.67 -13.79
CA ALA A 77 30.11 -2.09 -14.53
C ALA A 77 29.00 -2.60 -13.60
N ARG A 78 29.33 -3.35 -12.54
CA ARG A 78 28.34 -3.77 -11.52
C ARG A 78 27.76 -2.58 -10.77
N ARG A 79 28.59 -1.62 -10.34
CA ARG A 79 28.15 -0.41 -9.63
C ARG A 79 27.20 0.42 -10.49
N LEU A 80 27.56 0.66 -11.75
CA LEU A 80 26.70 1.37 -12.70
C LEU A 80 25.36 0.68 -12.88
N ARG A 81 25.34 -0.64 -13.12
CA ARG A 81 24.07 -1.40 -13.25
C ARG A 81 23.19 -1.28 -12.02
N THR A 82 23.75 -1.39 -10.81
CA THR A 82 22.98 -1.24 -9.57
C THR A 82 22.45 0.19 -9.40
N LEU A 83 23.26 1.21 -9.71
CA LEU A 83 22.84 2.61 -9.63
C LEU A 83 21.74 2.93 -10.63
N ASP A 84 21.90 2.50 -11.89
CA ASP A 84 20.92 2.67 -12.96
C ASP A 84 19.57 2.07 -12.57
N ALA A 85 19.58 0.83 -12.08
CA ALA A 85 18.35 0.15 -11.67
C ALA A 85 17.66 0.83 -10.48
N ARG A 86 18.42 1.31 -9.48
CA ARG A 86 17.85 2.03 -8.33
C ARG A 86 17.33 3.41 -8.69
N LEU A 87 18.03 4.15 -9.55
CA LEU A 87 17.58 5.44 -10.07
C LEU A 87 16.29 5.27 -10.87
N ALA A 88 16.25 4.30 -11.77
CA ALA A 88 15.06 3.98 -12.54
C ALA A 88 13.87 3.63 -11.64
N LEU A 89 14.08 2.79 -10.63
CA LEU A 89 13.03 2.41 -9.68
C LEU A 89 12.56 3.61 -8.84
N ALA A 90 13.48 4.46 -8.38
CA ALA A 90 13.13 5.68 -7.65
C ALA A 90 12.29 6.64 -8.50
N MET A 91 12.62 6.78 -9.79
CA MET A 91 11.83 7.58 -10.74
C MET A 91 10.43 7.02 -10.96
N ILE A 92 10.25 5.69 -10.99
CA ILE A 92 8.92 5.07 -11.07
C ILE A 92 8.11 5.37 -9.81
N CYS A 93 8.68 5.13 -8.62
CA CYS A 93 7.98 5.40 -7.36
C CYS A 93 7.65 6.90 -7.20
N LEU A 94 8.53 7.78 -7.68
CA LEU A 94 8.28 9.23 -7.69
C LEU A 94 7.15 9.60 -8.65
N PHE A 95 7.14 9.03 -9.85
CA PHE A 95 6.06 9.23 -10.81
C PHE A 95 4.71 8.82 -10.21
N ASP A 96 4.67 7.67 -9.53
CA ASP A 96 3.45 7.16 -8.90
C ASP A 96 2.90 8.11 -7.82
N ALA A 97 3.77 8.76 -7.03
CA ALA A 97 3.38 9.59 -5.89
C ALA A 97 3.29 11.10 -6.16
N ALA A 98 4.05 11.61 -7.14
CA ALA A 98 4.22 13.05 -7.39
C ALA A 98 3.85 13.49 -8.81
N GLY A 99 3.59 12.55 -9.72
CA GLY A 99 3.21 12.85 -11.09
C GLY A 99 4.40 13.12 -12.03
N ILE A 100 4.07 13.35 -13.30
CA ILE A 100 5.03 13.46 -14.39
C ILE A 100 5.82 14.76 -14.34
N GLU A 101 5.18 15.84 -13.91
CA GLU A 101 5.73 17.20 -13.87
C GLU A 101 6.94 17.26 -12.94
N VAL A 102 6.83 16.66 -11.75
CA VAL A 102 7.92 16.57 -10.78
C VAL A 102 9.08 15.73 -11.32
N CYS A 103 8.79 14.60 -11.97
CA CYS A 103 9.83 13.78 -12.58
C CYS A 103 10.57 14.51 -13.69
N ASN A 104 9.86 15.23 -14.57
CA ASN A 104 10.47 15.99 -15.66
C ASN A 104 11.40 17.08 -15.13
N LEU A 105 11.02 17.79 -14.06
CA LEU A 105 11.91 18.75 -13.42
C LEU A 105 13.22 18.09 -12.96
N LEU A 106 13.16 16.89 -12.37
CA LEU A 106 14.37 16.19 -11.91
C LEU A 106 15.26 15.74 -13.08
N VAL A 107 14.65 15.34 -14.21
CA VAL A 107 15.39 15.04 -15.44
C VAL A 107 16.13 16.28 -15.92
N ASP A 108 15.43 17.42 -16.02
CA ASP A 108 16.01 18.70 -16.46
C ASP A 108 17.13 19.16 -15.51
N LEU A 109 16.91 19.06 -14.19
CA LEU A 109 17.92 19.42 -13.19
C LEU A 109 19.16 18.51 -13.25
N ALA A 110 18.99 17.22 -13.50
CA ALA A 110 20.12 16.31 -13.65
C ALA A 110 20.92 16.62 -14.91
N ALA A 111 20.26 16.95 -16.02
CA ALA A 111 20.92 17.37 -17.25
C ALA A 111 21.68 18.70 -17.05
N ASP A 112 21.03 19.69 -16.44
CA ASP A 112 21.58 21.03 -16.21
C ASP A 112 22.77 21.04 -15.24
N LEU A 113 22.65 20.32 -14.12
CA LEU A 113 23.59 20.43 -12.99
C LEU A 113 24.70 19.37 -13.01
N LEU A 114 24.41 18.20 -13.58
CA LEU A 114 25.27 17.02 -13.49
C LEU A 114 25.72 16.53 -14.85
N GLU A 115 25.33 17.20 -15.93
CA GLU A 115 25.61 16.81 -17.33
C GLU A 115 25.29 15.32 -17.56
N THR A 116 24.18 14.85 -16.97
CA THR A 116 23.79 13.43 -16.98
C THR A 116 22.36 13.27 -17.40
N GLU A 117 22.13 12.34 -18.32
CA GLU A 117 20.78 11.97 -18.75
C GLU A 117 20.20 10.90 -17.83
N LEU A 118 19.01 11.21 -17.30
CA LEU A 118 18.11 10.25 -16.67
C LEU A 118 17.08 9.78 -17.71
N ASP A 119 16.68 8.52 -17.60
CA ASP A 119 15.63 7.98 -18.46
C ASP A 119 14.29 8.67 -18.19
N HIS A 120 13.54 8.90 -19.27
CA HIS A 120 12.23 9.51 -19.16
C HIS A 120 11.26 8.60 -18.36
N PRO A 121 10.55 9.12 -17.35
CA PRO A 121 9.73 8.33 -16.43
C PRO A 121 8.68 7.46 -17.12
N THR A 122 8.04 7.94 -18.20
CA THR A 122 7.05 7.15 -18.95
C THR A 122 7.63 5.88 -19.58
N LYS A 123 8.89 5.90 -20.02
CA LYS A 123 9.59 4.71 -20.54
C LYS A 123 9.92 3.73 -19.42
N LEU A 124 10.23 4.24 -18.23
CA LEU A 124 10.52 3.42 -17.05
C LEU A 124 9.26 2.72 -16.55
N VAL A 125 8.15 3.46 -16.43
CA VAL A 125 6.86 2.96 -15.95
C VAL A 125 6.32 1.83 -16.83
N SER A 126 6.49 1.91 -18.15
CA SER A 126 6.07 0.84 -19.08
C SER A 126 6.90 -0.43 -18.95
N ARG A 127 8.10 -0.35 -18.37
CA ARG A 127 9.03 -1.46 -18.12
C ARG A 127 9.26 -1.71 -16.62
N ARG A 128 8.33 -1.29 -15.76
CA ARG A 128 8.44 -1.37 -14.29
C ARG A 128 8.91 -2.73 -13.79
N ARG A 129 8.40 -3.83 -14.35
CA ARG A 129 8.78 -5.20 -13.95
C ARG A 129 10.26 -5.50 -14.21
N GLU A 130 10.79 -5.04 -15.34
CA GLU A 130 12.19 -5.21 -15.69
C GLU A 130 13.10 -4.36 -14.79
N VAL A 131 12.66 -3.13 -14.48
CA VAL A 131 13.37 -2.23 -13.56
C VAL A 131 13.43 -2.81 -12.14
N VAL A 132 12.31 -3.32 -11.61
CA VAL A 132 12.26 -3.99 -10.30
C VAL A 132 13.19 -5.20 -10.27
N THR A 133 13.17 -6.02 -11.33
CA THR A 133 14.05 -7.20 -11.45
C THR A 133 15.52 -6.80 -11.51
N ALA A 134 15.87 -5.80 -12.30
CA ALA A 134 17.23 -5.28 -12.43
C ALA A 134 17.76 -4.68 -11.13
N ALA A 135 16.88 -4.11 -10.31
CA ALA A 135 17.21 -3.58 -8.98
C ALA A 135 17.39 -4.68 -7.92
N GLY A 136 17.12 -5.95 -8.28
CA GLY A 136 17.32 -7.11 -7.41
C GLY A 136 16.15 -7.39 -6.48
N TYR A 137 14.98 -6.82 -6.73
CA TYR A 137 13.77 -7.06 -5.93
C TYR A 137 12.90 -8.16 -6.54
N PRO A 138 12.12 -8.89 -5.72
CA PRO A 138 11.15 -9.85 -6.23
C PRO A 138 10.05 -9.15 -7.04
N VAL A 139 9.45 -9.87 -7.99
CA VAL A 139 8.29 -9.40 -8.79
C VAL A 139 6.97 -10.00 -8.33
N LYS A 140 7.00 -10.78 -7.24
CA LYS A 140 5.82 -11.33 -6.57
C LYS A 140 6.04 -11.18 -5.06
N PRO A 141 5.06 -10.65 -4.33
CA PRO A 141 5.19 -10.53 -2.89
C PRO A 141 5.09 -11.93 -2.25
N ALA A 142 5.86 -12.17 -1.20
CA ALA A 142 5.95 -13.48 -0.54
C ALA A 142 5.05 -13.59 0.70
N GLY A 143 4.77 -12.45 1.36
CA GLY A 143 4.09 -12.43 2.67
C GLY A 143 2.61 -12.04 2.66
N LEU A 144 1.96 -11.88 1.50
CA LEU A 144 0.56 -11.41 1.48
C LEU A 144 -0.42 -12.49 1.92
N GLY A 145 -1.31 -12.15 2.86
CA GLY A 145 -2.48 -12.95 3.23
C GLY A 145 -3.58 -12.94 2.15
N ALA A 146 -4.62 -13.77 2.35
CA ALA A 146 -5.68 -13.97 1.35
C ALA A 146 -6.39 -12.67 0.94
N ILE A 147 -6.79 -11.85 1.92
CA ILE A 147 -7.43 -10.55 1.68
C ILE A 147 -6.52 -9.64 0.85
N GLN A 148 -5.25 -9.51 1.24
CA GLN A 148 -4.27 -8.67 0.54
C GLN A 148 -4.04 -9.13 -0.91
N ARG A 149 -4.01 -10.45 -1.17
CA ARG A 149 -3.91 -10.98 -2.54
C ARG A 149 -5.16 -10.67 -3.37
N ALA A 150 -6.34 -10.72 -2.77
CA ALA A 150 -7.58 -10.39 -3.45
C ALA A 150 -7.73 -8.87 -3.70
N GLU A 151 -7.31 -8.05 -2.75
CA GLU A 151 -7.13 -6.60 -2.86
C GLU A 151 -6.17 -6.25 -4.03
N LEU A 152 -5.02 -6.93 -4.13
CA LEU A 152 -4.09 -6.77 -5.26
C LEU A 152 -4.75 -7.07 -6.61
N GLY A 153 -5.57 -8.13 -6.67
CA GLY A 153 -6.35 -8.47 -7.85
C GLY A 153 -7.35 -7.36 -8.25
N ALA A 154 -8.02 -6.76 -7.27
CA ALA A 154 -8.96 -5.65 -7.50
C ALA A 154 -8.27 -4.39 -8.04
N ALA A 155 -7.14 -3.99 -7.44
CA ALA A 155 -6.34 -2.87 -7.93
C ALA A 155 -5.81 -3.11 -9.36
N THR A 156 -5.37 -4.33 -9.66
CA THR A 156 -4.85 -4.70 -10.99
C THR A 156 -5.92 -4.57 -12.07
N ARG A 157 -7.16 -4.91 -11.77
CA ARG A 157 -8.30 -4.73 -12.70
C ARG A 157 -8.77 -3.28 -12.81
N GLY A 158 -8.38 -2.43 -11.86
CA GLY A 158 -8.85 -1.05 -11.75
C GLY A 158 -10.27 -0.96 -11.19
N ASP A 159 -10.65 -1.92 -10.34
CA ASP A 159 -11.98 -2.01 -9.75
C ASP A 159 -12.19 -0.96 -8.65
N LYS A 160 -11.12 -0.71 -7.90
CA LYS A 160 -11.00 0.20 -6.77
C LYS A 160 -9.53 0.41 -6.46
N VAL A 161 -9.22 1.44 -5.68
CA VAL A 161 -7.93 1.53 -5.00
C VAL A 161 -7.91 0.49 -3.87
N SER A 162 -6.80 -0.21 -3.76
CA SER A 162 -6.60 -1.20 -2.70
C SER A 162 -5.62 -0.66 -1.69
N ARG A 163 -6.00 -0.72 -0.40
CA ARG A 163 -5.12 -0.38 0.73
C ARG A 163 -4.59 -1.67 1.33
N VAL A 164 -3.28 -1.86 1.32
CA VAL A 164 -2.61 -2.97 2.01
C VAL A 164 -1.72 -2.42 3.13
N THR A 165 -1.80 -3.02 4.30
CA THR A 165 -0.91 -2.71 5.42
C THR A 165 0.24 -3.70 5.42
N LEU A 166 1.47 -3.21 5.47
CA LEU A 166 2.67 -4.03 5.58
C LEU A 166 3.50 -3.62 6.80
N PRO A 167 4.18 -4.57 7.47
CA PRO A 167 5.20 -4.24 8.44
C PRO A 167 6.26 -3.36 7.80
N PHE A 168 6.67 -2.29 8.49
CA PHE A 168 7.65 -1.35 7.98
C PHE A 168 9.00 -2.03 7.70
N ALA A 169 9.36 -3.02 8.50
CA ALA A 169 10.56 -3.84 8.33
C ALA A 169 10.56 -4.67 7.03
N ASP A 170 9.39 -5.08 6.54
CA ASP A 170 9.24 -5.97 5.38
C ASP A 170 9.01 -5.22 4.05
N ILE A 171 8.92 -3.89 4.11
CA ILE A 171 8.58 -3.04 2.96
C ILE A 171 9.53 -3.22 1.76
N SER A 172 10.79 -3.53 2.04
CA SER A 172 11.83 -3.73 1.03
C SER A 172 11.64 -4.98 0.17
N LYS A 173 10.86 -5.97 0.63
CA LYS A 173 10.58 -7.18 -0.14
C LYS A 173 9.23 -7.05 -0.85
N ASP A 174 8.17 -6.91 -0.06
CA ASP A 174 6.81 -6.99 -0.60
C ASP A 174 6.37 -5.67 -1.22
N GLY A 175 6.79 -4.52 -0.69
CA GLY A 175 6.48 -3.20 -1.26
C GLY A 175 6.99 -3.04 -2.69
N PHE A 176 8.27 -3.36 -2.96
CA PHE A 176 8.82 -3.26 -4.32
C PHE A 176 8.30 -4.34 -5.26
N ALA A 177 7.87 -5.51 -4.75
CA ALA A 177 7.19 -6.49 -5.58
C ALA A 177 5.87 -5.95 -6.14
N LEU A 178 5.13 -5.16 -5.37
CA LEU A 178 3.89 -4.53 -5.82
C LEU A 178 4.12 -3.49 -6.93
N VAL A 179 5.23 -2.74 -6.85
CA VAL A 179 5.64 -1.76 -7.88
C VAL A 179 5.80 -2.40 -9.26
N SER A 180 6.10 -3.69 -9.32
CA SER A 180 6.31 -4.42 -10.58
C SER A 180 5.04 -4.53 -11.44
N SER A 181 3.85 -4.35 -10.86
CA SER A 181 2.56 -4.49 -11.56
C SER A 181 1.64 -3.29 -11.42
N LEU A 182 1.78 -2.48 -10.37
CA LEU A 182 0.86 -1.39 -10.06
C LEU A 182 1.58 -0.13 -9.62
N ALA A 183 0.92 1.02 -9.77
CA ALA A 183 1.34 2.21 -9.07
C ALA A 183 1.21 2.00 -7.56
N VAL A 184 2.24 2.40 -6.81
CA VAL A 184 2.29 2.24 -5.36
C VAL A 184 2.61 3.58 -4.70
N VAL A 185 1.69 4.05 -3.86
CA VAL A 185 1.88 5.22 -3.01
C VAL A 185 1.79 4.78 -1.56
N ALA A 186 2.71 5.22 -0.71
CA ALA A 186 2.67 4.92 0.72
C ALA A 186 2.00 6.06 1.49
N SER A 187 1.48 5.79 2.69
CA SER A 187 1.20 6.84 3.67
C SER A 187 2.50 7.47 4.15
N SER A 188 2.47 8.77 4.47
CA SER A 188 3.57 9.45 5.17
C SER A 188 3.57 9.19 6.67
N TRP A 189 2.54 8.51 7.17
CA TRP A 189 2.37 8.10 8.56
C TRP A 189 2.49 6.59 8.68
N VAL A 190 3.08 6.15 9.79
CA VAL A 190 3.08 4.76 10.21
C VAL A 190 2.19 4.60 11.42
N ILE A 191 1.60 3.42 11.54
CA ILE A 191 0.71 3.06 12.63
C ILE A 191 1.30 1.89 13.42
N ARG A 192 0.86 1.75 14.66
CA ARG A 192 0.99 0.50 15.41
C ARG A 192 -0.40 -0.09 15.61
N SER A 193 -0.60 -1.32 15.16
CA SER A 193 -1.81 -2.07 15.48
C SER A 193 -1.96 -2.22 16.99
N VAL A 194 -3.20 -2.09 17.47
CA VAL A 194 -3.61 -2.43 18.83
C VAL A 194 -4.39 -3.74 18.75
N PRO A 195 -3.77 -4.89 19.03
CA PRO A 195 -4.45 -6.17 18.95
C PRO A 195 -5.61 -6.24 19.93
N ASP A 196 -6.80 -6.64 19.46
CA ASP A 196 -7.96 -6.80 20.32
C ASP A 196 -8.25 -8.30 20.59
N PRO A 197 -8.08 -8.79 21.82
CA PRO A 197 -8.34 -10.19 22.16
C PRO A 197 -9.80 -10.60 21.97
N ARG A 198 -10.75 -9.65 21.95
CA ARG A 198 -12.19 -9.92 21.76
C ARG A 198 -12.50 -10.39 20.34
N ILE A 199 -11.69 -10.00 19.36
CA ILE A 199 -11.85 -10.32 17.93
C ILE A 199 -10.63 -11.06 17.37
N GLY A 200 -10.02 -11.92 18.18
CA GLY A 200 -8.94 -12.79 17.71
C GLY A 200 -7.63 -12.07 17.39
N GLN A 201 -7.31 -10.99 18.13
CA GLN A 201 -6.14 -10.12 17.94
C GLN A 201 -6.22 -9.22 16.70
N PHE A 202 -7.35 -9.20 15.97
CA PHE A 202 -7.57 -8.24 14.91
C PHE A 202 -7.56 -6.81 15.46
N SER A 203 -7.08 -5.86 14.67
CA SER A 203 -6.98 -4.47 15.08
C SER A 203 -7.88 -3.59 14.21
N ASN A 204 -8.95 -3.06 14.82
CA ASN A 204 -9.82 -2.08 14.18
C ASN A 204 -9.37 -0.64 14.40
N ILE A 205 -8.44 -0.41 15.34
CA ILE A 205 -7.92 0.92 15.67
C ILE A 205 -6.40 0.94 15.62
N SER A 206 -5.86 2.02 15.09
CA SER A 206 -4.45 2.32 15.24
C SER A 206 -4.18 2.85 16.65
N GLY A 207 -3.07 2.41 17.25
CA GLY A 207 -2.54 2.95 18.50
C GLY A 207 -1.76 4.22 18.22
N ASP A 208 -0.46 4.18 18.48
CA ASP A 208 0.42 5.30 18.16
C ASP A 208 0.51 5.50 16.64
N VAL A 209 0.40 6.75 16.22
CA VAL A 209 0.65 7.20 14.84
C VAL A 209 1.88 8.09 14.88
N ALA A 210 2.85 7.79 14.03
CA ALA A 210 4.09 8.55 13.91
C ALA A 210 4.38 8.87 12.45
N HIS A 211 5.16 9.93 12.20
CA HIS A 211 5.61 10.21 10.86
C HIS A 211 6.59 9.11 10.41
N VAL A 212 6.62 8.80 9.12
CA VAL A 212 7.41 7.67 8.56
C VAL A 212 8.92 7.79 8.77
N LEU A 213 9.39 8.99 9.11
CA LEU A 213 10.79 9.25 9.44
C LEU A 213 11.17 8.79 10.85
N ASP A 214 10.17 8.65 11.73
CA ASP A 214 10.30 8.22 13.12
C ASP A 214 9.85 6.75 13.30
N ALA A 215 9.60 6.05 12.20
CA ALA A 215 9.18 4.66 12.18
C ALA A 215 10.25 3.72 12.75
N ASP A 216 9.80 2.70 13.46
CA ASP A 216 10.62 1.64 14.03
C ASP A 216 10.19 0.25 13.54
N SER A 217 10.83 -0.80 14.08
CA SER A 217 10.56 -2.19 13.66
C SER A 217 9.16 -2.70 14.00
N GLY A 218 8.45 -2.05 14.94
CA GLY A 218 7.07 -2.41 15.30
C GLY A 218 6.02 -1.63 14.51
N SER A 219 6.46 -0.72 13.64
CA SER A 219 5.59 0.13 12.85
C SER A 219 5.06 -0.59 11.61
N GLU A 220 3.88 -0.21 11.17
CA GLU A 220 3.24 -0.68 9.95
C GLU A 220 2.89 0.53 9.06
N VAL A 221 2.85 0.32 7.75
CA VAL A 221 2.57 1.38 6.79
C VAL A 221 1.48 0.96 5.82
N HIS A 222 0.62 1.89 5.45
CA HIS A 222 -0.38 1.68 4.40
C HIS A 222 0.23 1.95 3.04
N LEU A 223 -0.01 1.03 2.11
CA LEU A 223 0.26 1.20 0.69
C LEU A 223 -1.06 1.23 -0.08
N TYR A 224 -1.19 2.22 -0.93
CA TYR A 224 -2.33 2.43 -1.82
C TYR A 224 -1.92 2.01 -3.22
N LEU A 225 -2.68 1.08 -3.77
CA LEU A 225 -2.35 0.36 -5.00
C LEU A 225 -3.44 0.59 -6.04
N HIS A 226 -3.04 0.98 -7.25
CA HIS A 226 -3.94 1.07 -8.38
C HIS A 226 -3.17 1.04 -9.71
N ARG A 227 -3.85 0.76 -10.82
CA ARG A 227 -3.23 0.88 -12.16
C ARG A 227 -3.00 2.34 -12.60
N ASP A 228 -3.79 3.24 -12.02
CA ASP A 228 -3.70 4.69 -12.23
C ASP A 228 -3.07 5.33 -10.98
N PRO A 229 -1.86 5.92 -11.09
CA PRO A 229 -1.17 6.53 -9.96
C PRO A 229 -1.92 7.70 -9.34
N ALA A 230 -2.71 8.45 -10.13
CA ALA A 230 -3.46 9.58 -9.60
C ALA A 230 -4.50 9.14 -8.56
N LEU A 231 -5.21 8.05 -8.82
CA LEU A 231 -6.19 7.49 -7.90
C LEU A 231 -5.53 6.88 -6.65
N ALA A 232 -4.37 6.22 -6.79
CA ALA A 232 -3.63 5.71 -5.63
C ALA A 232 -3.16 6.86 -4.71
N ARG A 233 -2.65 7.94 -5.30
CA ARG A 233 -2.24 9.15 -4.60
C ARG A 233 -3.40 9.84 -3.91
N GLU A 234 -4.52 10.01 -4.62
CA GLU A 234 -5.72 10.65 -4.08
C GLU A 234 -6.27 9.87 -2.88
N ALA A 235 -6.33 8.54 -2.98
CA ALA A 235 -6.73 7.70 -1.84
C ALA A 235 -5.79 7.87 -0.64
N ALA A 236 -4.46 7.90 -0.86
CA ALA A 236 -3.51 8.10 0.21
C ALA A 236 -3.71 9.42 0.97
N ILE A 237 -4.10 10.48 0.26
CA ILE A 237 -4.38 11.79 0.84
C ILE A 237 -5.70 11.79 1.60
N LEU A 238 -6.77 11.28 0.97
CA LEU A 238 -8.11 11.29 1.55
C LEU A 238 -8.26 10.36 2.75
N ASP A 239 -7.47 9.28 2.83
CA ASP A 239 -7.59 8.29 3.90
C ASP A 239 -7.10 8.84 5.25
N MET A 240 -6.25 9.88 5.25
CA MET A 240 -5.83 10.56 6.48
C MET A 240 -7.00 11.17 7.25
N ASP A 241 -8.06 11.56 6.55
CA ASP A 241 -9.24 12.23 7.10
C ASP A 241 -10.50 11.33 7.02
N ASP A 242 -10.33 10.01 6.87
CA ASP A 242 -11.41 9.03 6.68
C ASP A 242 -12.31 9.29 5.43
N GLN A 243 -11.77 9.97 4.40
CA GLN A 243 -12.50 10.37 3.20
C GLN A 243 -12.25 9.47 1.98
N ALA A 244 -11.33 8.51 2.06
CA ALA A 244 -10.98 7.64 0.92
C ALA A 244 -12.02 6.55 0.60
N GLY A 245 -13.09 6.43 1.39
CA GLY A 245 -14.01 5.28 1.32
C GLY A 245 -14.60 5.02 -0.08
N GLU A 246 -14.83 6.06 -0.89
CA GLU A 246 -15.29 5.89 -2.28
C GLU A 246 -14.25 5.19 -3.15
N LEU A 247 -13.01 5.68 -3.12
CA LEU A 247 -11.89 5.09 -3.87
C LEU A 247 -11.57 3.67 -3.38
N LEU A 248 -11.80 3.38 -2.10
CA LEU A 248 -11.67 2.05 -1.50
C LEU A 248 -12.84 1.11 -1.81
N GLY A 249 -13.83 1.57 -2.60
CA GLY A 249 -14.96 0.77 -3.06
C GLY A 249 -16.02 0.49 -1.99
N ILE A 250 -16.17 1.39 -1.00
CA ILE A 250 -17.18 1.30 0.06
C ILE A 250 -18.45 2.03 -0.41
N PRO A 251 -19.65 1.42 -0.36
CA PRO A 251 -20.90 2.07 -0.77
C PRO A 251 -21.23 3.33 0.04
N THR A 252 -21.87 4.32 -0.59
CA THR A 252 -22.26 5.59 0.05
C THR A 252 -23.02 5.39 1.35
N CYS A 253 -24.04 4.51 1.38
CA CYS A 253 -24.81 4.24 2.60
C CYS A 253 -23.95 3.69 3.76
N CYS A 254 -22.91 2.91 3.45
CA CYS A 254 -21.99 2.36 4.44
C CYS A 254 -21.01 3.43 4.92
N ARG A 255 -20.54 4.32 4.03
CA ARG A 255 -19.69 5.46 4.41
C ARG A 255 -20.44 6.45 5.32
N GLU A 256 -21.67 6.81 4.96
CA GLU A 256 -22.51 7.72 5.75
C GLU A 256 -22.82 7.14 7.14
N TRP A 257 -23.14 5.85 7.20
CA TRP A 257 -23.34 5.16 8.47
C TRP A 257 -22.03 5.14 9.28
N PHE A 258 -20.90 4.76 8.67
CA PHE A 258 -19.62 4.71 9.36
C PHE A 258 -19.23 6.07 9.94
N LEU A 259 -19.29 7.17 9.17
CA LEU A 259 -18.96 8.51 9.65
C LEU A 259 -19.83 8.96 10.84
N ARG A 260 -21.09 8.51 10.89
CA ARG A 260 -22.00 8.84 12.00
C ARG A 260 -21.69 8.02 13.26
N GLU A 261 -21.42 6.72 13.12
CA GLU A 261 -21.25 5.81 14.27
C GLU A 261 -19.79 5.73 14.75
N TRP A 262 -18.81 6.00 13.88
CA TRP A 262 -17.39 5.81 14.14
C TRP A 262 -16.87 6.56 15.38
N PRO A 263 -17.24 7.83 15.65
CA PRO A 263 -16.79 8.51 16.86
C PRO A 263 -17.14 7.76 18.15
N ALA A 264 -18.32 7.15 18.23
CA ALA A 264 -18.74 6.34 19.36
C ALA A 264 -18.09 4.96 19.35
N ALA A 265 -18.06 4.29 18.19
CA ALA A 265 -17.45 2.97 18.05
C ALA A 265 -15.96 2.99 18.44
N ARG A 266 -15.22 4.03 18.02
CA ARG A 266 -13.80 4.23 18.33
C ARG A 266 -13.53 4.33 19.83
N GLN A 267 -14.40 4.97 20.60
CA GLN A 267 -14.30 5.02 22.06
C GLN A 267 -14.51 3.65 22.72
N ALA A 268 -15.19 2.72 22.04
CA ALA A 268 -15.45 1.35 22.49
C ALA A 268 -14.47 0.30 21.90
N GLY A 269 -13.36 0.75 21.30
CA GLY A 269 -12.33 -0.13 20.70
C GLY A 269 -12.49 -0.35 19.19
N GLY A 270 -13.37 0.40 18.52
CA GLY A 270 -13.47 0.49 17.06
C GLY A 270 -14.19 -0.65 16.35
N ASP A 271 -14.91 -1.52 17.06
CA ASP A 271 -15.70 -2.57 16.42
C ASP A 271 -17.05 -2.04 15.91
N ALA A 272 -17.02 -1.39 14.75
CA ALA A 272 -18.22 -0.89 14.11
C ALA A 272 -19.19 -2.03 13.71
N PHE A 273 -18.69 -3.25 13.43
CA PHE A 273 -19.58 -4.37 13.13
C PHE A 273 -20.44 -4.72 14.35
N ALA A 274 -19.85 -4.81 15.55
CA ALA A 274 -20.60 -5.04 16.78
C ALA A 274 -21.64 -3.94 17.05
N VAL A 275 -21.34 -2.67 16.74
CA VAL A 275 -22.30 -1.55 16.84
C VAL A 275 -23.49 -1.76 15.91
N MET A 276 -23.24 -2.10 14.64
CA MET A 276 -24.30 -2.37 13.66
C MET A 276 -25.23 -3.49 14.13
N ILE A 277 -24.66 -4.57 14.67
CA ILE A 277 -25.44 -5.70 15.18
C ILE A 277 -26.27 -5.32 16.40
N ASN A 278 -25.69 -4.59 17.36
CA ASN A 278 -26.38 -4.09 18.54
C ASN A 278 -27.63 -3.29 18.19
N GLN A 279 -27.50 -2.39 17.21
CA GLN A 279 -28.61 -1.57 16.72
C GLN A 279 -29.71 -2.44 16.08
N ALA A 280 -29.35 -3.51 15.38
CA ALA A 280 -30.30 -4.42 14.75
C ALA A 280 -30.95 -5.41 15.73
N ALA A 281 -30.26 -5.81 16.81
CA ALA A 281 -30.67 -6.90 17.68
C ALA A 281 -31.86 -6.58 18.57
N SER A 282 -32.00 -5.33 19.07
CA SER A 282 -33.02 -4.96 20.07
C SER A 282 -33.18 -5.98 21.22
N GLY A 283 -32.08 -6.62 21.66
CA GLY A 283 -32.08 -7.66 22.70
C GLY A 283 -32.42 -9.09 22.23
N GLY A 284 -32.32 -9.38 20.93
CA GLY A 284 -32.60 -10.69 20.35
C GLY A 284 -31.54 -11.16 19.34
N THR A 285 -31.91 -12.18 18.58
CA THR A 285 -31.06 -12.79 17.55
C THR A 285 -31.11 -11.99 16.25
N VAL A 286 -29.94 -11.60 15.72
CA VAL A 286 -29.83 -11.00 14.37
C VAL A 286 -29.33 -12.04 13.39
N ILE A 287 -29.98 -12.12 12.23
CA ILE A 287 -29.53 -12.89 11.07
C ILE A 287 -28.82 -11.92 10.12
N VAL A 288 -27.52 -12.11 9.95
CA VAL A 288 -26.69 -11.32 9.02
C VAL A 288 -26.54 -12.09 7.71
N ALA A 289 -26.77 -11.44 6.57
CA ALA A 289 -26.43 -12.01 5.26
C ALA A 289 -24.92 -12.32 5.22
N SER A 290 -24.51 -13.46 4.67
CA SER A 290 -23.09 -13.85 4.66
C SER A 290 -22.22 -12.83 3.92
N GLU A 291 -22.76 -12.18 2.90
CA GLU A 291 -22.09 -11.09 2.21
C GLU A 291 -21.88 -9.84 3.08
N CYS A 292 -22.67 -9.65 4.12
CA CYS A 292 -22.55 -8.56 5.09
C CYS A 292 -21.78 -8.97 6.35
N ASP A 293 -21.25 -10.20 6.43
CA ASP A 293 -20.43 -10.63 7.57
C ASP A 293 -19.03 -10.02 7.49
N ALA A 294 -18.82 -8.91 8.22
CA ALA A 294 -17.50 -8.28 8.34
C ALA A 294 -16.60 -9.02 9.35
N SER A 295 -17.14 -9.90 10.21
CA SER A 295 -16.32 -10.65 11.17
C SER A 295 -15.38 -11.65 10.51
N ALA A 296 -15.72 -12.11 9.29
CA ALA A 296 -14.84 -12.97 8.49
C ALA A 296 -13.47 -12.34 8.22
N MET A 297 -13.41 -11.00 8.12
CA MET A 297 -12.17 -10.25 7.97
C MET A 297 -11.25 -10.41 9.19
N TYR A 298 -11.82 -10.53 10.40
CA TYR A 298 -11.06 -10.69 11.64
C TYR A 298 -10.28 -12.02 11.67
N ARG A 299 -10.72 -13.00 10.87
CA ARG A 299 -10.05 -14.29 10.66
C ARG A 299 -9.15 -14.32 9.42
N GLY A 300 -8.87 -13.17 8.80
CA GLY A 300 -8.04 -13.06 7.61
C GLY A 300 -8.72 -13.55 6.32
N GLY A 301 -10.05 -13.68 6.31
CA GLY A 301 -10.82 -14.14 5.15
C GLY A 301 -12.06 -13.28 4.85
N GLY A 302 -13.01 -13.87 4.15
CA GLY A 302 -14.21 -13.19 3.69
C GLY A 302 -13.96 -12.21 2.54
N LEU A 303 -15.05 -11.64 2.04
CA LEU A 303 -15.09 -10.72 0.90
C LEU A 303 -15.67 -9.35 1.26
N CYS A 304 -16.21 -9.22 2.49
CA CYS A 304 -16.67 -7.97 3.07
C CYS A 304 -15.51 -7.31 3.83
N TRP A 305 -14.86 -6.33 3.20
CA TRP A 305 -13.68 -5.63 3.72
C TRP A 305 -14.00 -4.18 4.11
N HIS A 306 -15.24 -3.96 4.55
CA HIS A 306 -15.75 -2.70 5.06
C HIS A 306 -16.88 -3.00 6.05
N PHE A 307 -17.27 -2.03 6.86
CA PHE A 307 -18.40 -2.21 7.78
C PHE A 307 -19.73 -1.89 7.08
N PRO A 308 -20.63 -2.86 6.90
CA PRO A 308 -21.93 -2.62 6.29
C PRO A 308 -22.84 -1.83 7.23
N CYS A 309 -23.71 -0.98 6.67
CA CYS A 309 -24.65 -0.17 7.46
C CYS A 309 -25.84 -0.96 8.04
N SER A 310 -26.04 -2.21 7.64
CA SER A 310 -27.11 -3.09 8.16
C SER A 310 -26.80 -4.57 7.92
N PRO A 311 -27.48 -5.50 8.62
CA PRO A 311 -27.24 -6.95 8.48
C PRO A 311 -27.52 -7.50 7.08
N SER A 312 -28.26 -6.76 6.25
CA SER A 312 -28.71 -7.18 4.91
C SER A 312 -28.55 -6.05 3.89
N CYS A 313 -27.54 -5.19 4.06
CA CYS A 313 -27.26 -4.06 3.17
C CYS A 313 -27.19 -4.48 1.68
N PRO A 314 -28.13 -4.02 0.83
CA PRO A 314 -28.20 -4.43 -0.57
C PRO A 314 -26.94 -4.11 -1.39
N GLU A 315 -26.32 -2.96 -1.14
CA GLU A 315 -25.11 -2.55 -1.86
C GLU A 315 -23.89 -3.39 -1.47
N THR A 316 -23.74 -3.72 -0.18
CA THR A 316 -22.68 -4.63 0.26
C THR A 316 -22.88 -6.01 -0.36
N ILE A 317 -24.10 -6.55 -0.35
CA ILE A 317 -24.42 -7.84 -0.97
C ILE A 317 -24.03 -7.83 -2.45
N ARG A 318 -24.40 -6.77 -3.19
CA ARG A 318 -24.07 -6.63 -4.61
C ARG A 318 -22.56 -6.63 -4.85
N ILE A 319 -21.80 -5.81 -4.12
CA ILE A 319 -20.34 -5.71 -4.27
C ILE A 319 -19.65 -7.04 -3.93
N VAL A 320 -20.07 -7.70 -2.85
CA VAL A 320 -19.44 -8.96 -2.43
C VAL A 320 -19.73 -10.09 -3.41
N ARG A 321 -20.95 -10.17 -3.95
CA ARG A 321 -21.28 -11.13 -5.03
C ARG A 321 -20.44 -10.89 -6.28
N GLU A 322 -20.27 -9.63 -6.66
CA GLU A 322 -19.43 -9.26 -7.79
C GLU A 322 -17.94 -9.65 -7.55
N ARG A 323 -17.41 -9.41 -6.35
CA ARG A 323 -16.06 -9.87 -5.95
C ARG A 323 -15.93 -11.39 -6.05
N ARG A 324 -16.92 -12.12 -5.53
CA ARG A 324 -16.99 -13.60 -5.60
C ARG A 324 -16.97 -14.09 -7.04
N GLU A 325 -17.82 -13.56 -7.91
CA GLU A 325 -17.88 -13.94 -9.33
C GLU A 325 -16.58 -13.65 -10.09
N ARG A 326 -15.90 -12.54 -9.75
CA ARG A 326 -14.61 -12.19 -10.35
C ARG A 326 -13.53 -13.16 -9.89
N LEU A 327 -13.43 -13.44 -8.59
CA LEU A 327 -12.45 -14.40 -8.06
C LEU A 327 -12.72 -15.82 -8.56
N MET A 328 -13.98 -16.25 -8.65
CA MET A 328 -14.34 -17.54 -9.23
C MET A 328 -13.82 -17.71 -10.67
N ARG A 329 -13.73 -16.60 -11.43
CA ARG A 329 -13.20 -16.63 -12.80
C ARG A 329 -11.68 -16.53 -12.87
N SER A 330 -11.05 -15.73 -12.01
CA SER A 330 -9.62 -15.43 -12.09
C SER A 330 -8.74 -16.29 -11.19
N ASP A 331 -9.22 -16.63 -10.00
CA ASP A 331 -8.48 -17.38 -8.98
C ASP A 331 -9.45 -18.13 -8.04
N PRO A 332 -10.02 -19.27 -8.48
CA PRO A 332 -10.96 -20.06 -7.68
C PRO A 332 -10.34 -20.57 -6.37
N SER A 333 -9.02 -20.82 -6.34
CA SER A 333 -8.33 -21.29 -5.15
C SER A 333 -8.30 -20.22 -4.06
N LEU A 334 -8.00 -18.97 -4.43
CA LEU A 334 -8.04 -17.85 -3.50
C LEU A 334 -9.45 -17.59 -3.00
N LEU A 335 -10.47 -17.75 -3.85
CA LEU A 335 -11.86 -17.66 -3.41
C LEU A 335 -12.18 -18.70 -2.33
N MET A 336 -11.81 -19.96 -2.56
CA MET A 336 -12.04 -21.04 -1.60
C MET A 336 -11.36 -20.75 -0.26
N GLU A 337 -10.15 -20.22 -0.27
CA GLU A 337 -9.42 -19.81 0.93
C GLU A 337 -10.18 -18.71 1.70
N LEU A 338 -10.62 -17.66 1.02
CA LEU A 338 -11.39 -16.56 1.64
C LEU A 338 -12.72 -17.04 2.22
N GLU A 339 -13.42 -17.95 1.53
CA GLU A 339 -14.73 -18.46 1.97
C GLU A 339 -14.64 -19.44 3.16
N THR A 340 -13.44 -19.90 3.55
CA THR A 340 -13.29 -20.66 4.80
C THR A 340 -13.74 -19.85 6.01
N ALA A 341 -13.54 -18.53 6.00
CA ALA A 341 -13.89 -17.64 7.10
C ALA A 341 -15.40 -17.44 7.31
N TYR A 342 -16.23 -17.86 6.36
CA TYR A 342 -17.69 -17.85 6.45
C TYR A 342 -18.29 -19.14 7.04
N ARG A 343 -17.47 -20.15 7.35
CA ARG A 343 -17.91 -21.44 7.90
C ARG A 343 -18.08 -21.42 9.42
N TYR A 344 -18.51 -20.28 9.95
CA TYR A 344 -18.64 -20.05 11.39
C TYR A 344 -19.93 -19.30 11.68
N THR A 345 -20.66 -19.76 12.69
CA THR A 345 -21.62 -18.93 13.39
C THR A 345 -20.87 -18.16 14.47
N VAL A 346 -21.05 -16.84 14.51
CA VAL A 346 -20.38 -15.96 15.47
C VAL A 346 -21.39 -15.46 16.50
N THR A 347 -21.11 -15.72 17.77
CA THR A 347 -21.83 -15.10 18.90
C THR A 347 -21.00 -13.95 19.45
N ILE A 348 -21.60 -12.76 19.59
CA ILE A 348 -20.97 -11.58 20.22
C ILE A 348 -21.54 -11.47 21.63
N ARG A 349 -20.68 -11.58 22.65
CA ARG A 349 -21.08 -11.45 24.06
C ARG A 349 -21.30 -9.99 24.47
N GLU A 350 -21.91 -9.76 25.63
CA GLU A 350 -22.08 -8.41 26.22
C GLU A 350 -20.78 -7.62 26.31
N ASP A 351 -19.67 -8.30 26.61
CA ASP A 351 -18.34 -7.70 26.71
C ASP A 351 -17.69 -7.41 25.33
N GLY A 352 -18.40 -7.72 24.24
CA GLY A 352 -17.94 -7.56 22.86
C GLY A 352 -17.10 -8.73 22.35
N THR A 353 -16.91 -9.80 23.12
CA THR A 353 -16.11 -10.96 22.71
C THR A 353 -16.82 -11.81 21.66
N TYR A 354 -16.10 -12.16 20.60
CA TYR A 354 -16.55 -13.02 19.52
C TYR A 354 -16.27 -14.48 19.88
N VAL A 355 -17.30 -15.32 19.79
CA VAL A 355 -17.19 -16.77 19.95
C VAL A 355 -17.61 -17.44 18.66
N ASP A 356 -16.63 -18.08 18.03
CA ASP A 356 -16.81 -18.75 16.74
C ASP A 356 -17.20 -20.22 16.95
N HIS A 357 -18.30 -20.62 16.32
CA HIS A 357 -18.78 -22.00 16.27
C HIS A 357 -18.70 -22.50 14.83
N ALA A 358 -17.82 -23.46 14.55
CA ALA A 358 -17.65 -24.01 13.22
C ALA A 358 -18.95 -24.65 12.72
N THR A 359 -19.33 -24.37 11.47
CA THR A 359 -20.52 -24.91 10.82
C THR A 359 -20.15 -25.59 9.50
N SER A 360 -20.92 -26.61 9.12
CA SER A 360 -20.82 -27.26 7.81
C SER A 360 -21.53 -26.47 6.69
N GLU A 361 -22.38 -25.51 7.04
CA GLU A 361 -23.21 -24.74 6.12
C GLU A 361 -22.87 -23.24 6.14
N HIS A 362 -22.85 -22.63 4.95
CA HIS A 362 -22.74 -21.19 4.72
C HIS A 362 -24.05 -20.49 5.07
N ASN A 363 -24.40 -20.43 6.35
CA ASN A 363 -25.66 -19.84 6.78
C ASN A 363 -25.40 -18.80 7.86
N ALA A 364 -25.87 -17.59 7.56
CA ALA A 364 -25.99 -16.38 8.37
C ALA A 364 -25.28 -16.35 9.73
N VAL A 365 -24.57 -15.26 10.00
CA VAL A 365 -24.10 -14.99 11.36
C VAL A 365 -25.32 -14.75 12.24
N ILE A 366 -25.57 -15.68 13.15
CA ILE A 366 -26.57 -15.59 14.21
C ILE A 366 -25.85 -14.94 15.39
N VAL A 367 -25.99 -13.62 15.51
CA VAL A 367 -25.44 -12.94 16.68
C VAL A 367 -26.49 -12.97 17.79
N HIS A 368 -26.15 -13.66 18.88
CA HIS A 368 -26.89 -13.58 20.13
C HIS A 368 -26.27 -12.53 21.03
N PHE A 369 -26.97 -11.42 21.25
CA PHE A 369 -26.74 -10.63 22.46
C PHE A 369 -27.38 -11.41 23.61
N LYS A 370 -26.56 -11.85 24.58
CA LYS A 370 -27.07 -12.23 25.89
C LYS A 370 -27.05 -11.04 26.81
#